data_AF-A0A973TPZ7-F1
#
_entry.id   AF-A0A973TPZ7-F1
#
_cell.length_a   1.000
_cell.length_b   1.000
_cell.length_c   1.000
_cell.angle_alpha   90.00
_cell.angle_beta   90.00
_cell.angle_gamma   90.00
#
_symmetry.space_group_name_H-M   'P 1'
#
loop_
_entity.id
_entity.type
_entity.pdbx_description
1 polymer ?
#
loop_
_entity_poly.entity_id
_entity_poly.type
_entity_poly.pdbx_seq_one_letter_code
_entity_poly.pdbx_strand_id
1 'polypeptide(L)'
;MQRGILVAIALFAAHGVAMGAELAGTDVAVAVDSRYTSEGAFIPAVNERRDAAAVFAIAGAIQVNAMADHCSAIGPLEAVKANEARNRWMRHNGAMVRAANGYVHLQRAIVQVKQGEAAGAKYRETVMADAKSGAVATLRGWFPNEVRDAATCDKVVGEYLAGARDIDADATFGTTLGNLAGDMQAFNDAKQ
;
A
#
# COMPACT_ATOMS: atom_id res chain seq x y z
N MET A 1 -22.17 -12.01 46.97
CA MET A 1 -23.15 -12.73 46.12
C MET A 1 -22.76 -12.52 44.67
N GLN A 2 -22.70 -13.63 43.92
CA GLN A 2 -22.22 -13.75 42.53
C GLN A 2 -23.17 -13.11 41.50
N ARG A 3 -22.62 -13.05 40.26
CA ARG A 3 -23.23 -13.13 38.90
C ARG A 3 -23.14 -11.79 38.16
N GLY A 4 -22.39 -11.64 37.06
CA GLY A 4 -22.08 -12.59 35.99
C GLY A 4 -22.96 -12.24 34.80
N ILE A 5 -22.43 -11.50 33.81
CA ILE A 5 -23.17 -11.16 32.59
C ILE A 5 -22.49 -11.84 31.40
N LEU A 6 -23.25 -12.76 30.82
CA LEU A 6 -23.00 -13.47 29.57
C LEU A 6 -23.09 -12.49 28.40
N VAL A 7 -22.09 -12.50 27.51
CA VAL A 7 -22.19 -11.88 26.19
C VAL A 7 -22.55 -12.97 25.18
N ALA A 8 -23.74 -12.85 24.60
CA ALA A 8 -24.17 -13.69 23.50
C ALA A 8 -23.57 -13.17 22.19
N ILE A 9 -22.87 -14.06 21.49
CA ILE A 9 -22.34 -13.87 20.14
C ILE A 9 -23.49 -14.14 19.15
N ALA A 10 -23.77 -13.18 18.27
CA ALA A 10 -24.56 -13.43 17.06
C ALA A 10 -23.71 -13.08 15.83
N LEU A 11 -23.26 -14.12 15.15
CA LEU A 11 -22.79 -14.07 13.77
C LEU A 11 -23.97 -13.77 12.85
N PHE A 12 -23.81 -12.83 11.91
CA PHE A 12 -24.45 -12.94 10.59
C PHE A 12 -23.52 -12.40 9.51
N ALA A 13 -23.42 -13.15 8.43
CA ALA A 13 -22.65 -12.87 7.23
C ALA A 13 -23.54 -12.33 6.10
N ALA A 14 -22.87 -11.72 5.11
CA ALA A 14 -23.25 -11.52 3.70
C ALA A 14 -23.82 -10.16 3.22
N HIS A 15 -22.97 -9.49 2.43
CA HIS A 15 -23.17 -8.77 1.15
C HIS A 15 -24.45 -7.96 0.85
N GLY A 16 -24.28 -6.69 0.47
CA GLY A 16 -25.23 -5.95 -0.38
C GLY A 16 -25.30 -4.44 -0.12
N VAL A 17 -25.15 -3.65 -1.19
CA VAL A 17 -25.03 -2.18 -1.22
C VAL A 17 -26.37 -1.47 -0.90
N ALA A 18 -26.35 -0.39 -0.10
CA ALA A 18 -27.34 0.69 -0.17
C ALA A 18 -26.81 1.96 0.53
N MET A 19 -26.80 3.09 -0.18
CA MET A 19 -26.66 4.42 0.40
C MET A 19 -27.98 4.86 1.03
N GLY A 20 -27.92 5.46 2.21
CA GLY A 20 -29.05 6.10 2.88
C GLY A 20 -28.57 6.70 4.20
N ALA A 21 -28.67 8.03 4.33
CA ALA A 21 -28.29 8.79 5.51
C ALA A 21 -29.14 8.42 6.74
N GLU A 22 -28.55 8.43 7.93
CA GLU A 22 -28.81 9.43 8.99
C GLU A 22 -28.38 8.92 10.39
N LEU A 23 -27.50 9.71 11.02
CA LEU A 23 -27.25 9.94 12.46
C LEU A 23 -27.20 8.76 13.45
N ALA A 24 -26.00 8.56 14.04
CA ALA A 24 -25.70 8.95 15.44
C ALA A 24 -24.71 7.97 16.09
N GLY A 25 -23.58 8.52 16.55
CA GLY A 25 -22.72 7.94 17.58
C GLY A 25 -21.86 6.78 17.11
N THR A 26 -20.62 7.05 16.74
CA THR A 26 -19.55 6.05 16.85
C THR A 26 -18.21 6.77 16.77
N ASP A 27 -17.36 6.40 17.73
CA ASP A 27 -15.96 6.78 17.93
C ASP A 27 -15.35 7.61 16.81
N VAL A 28 -15.04 8.87 17.14
CA VAL A 28 -14.08 9.66 16.37
C VAL A 28 -12.76 8.90 16.45
N ALA A 29 -12.53 8.00 15.49
CA ALA A 29 -11.22 7.52 15.15
C ALA A 29 -10.39 8.80 14.99
N VAL A 30 -9.49 9.04 15.94
CA VAL A 30 -8.65 10.23 15.94
C VAL A 30 -7.85 10.16 14.65
N ALA A 31 -8.31 10.87 13.62
CA ALA A 31 -7.51 11.24 12.49
C ALA A 31 -6.36 12.05 13.08
N VAL A 32 -5.22 11.40 13.21
CA VAL A 32 -4.00 12.10 13.56
C VAL A 32 -3.68 12.85 12.28
N ASP A 33 -4.13 14.11 12.13
CA ASP A 33 -3.46 15.05 11.21
C ASP A 33 -2.00 15.15 11.61
N SER A 34 -1.07 15.48 10.71
CA SER A 34 0.36 15.51 11.05
C SER A 34 0.57 16.44 12.25
N ARG A 35 1.19 15.96 13.34
CA ARG A 35 1.33 16.71 14.60
C ARG A 35 2.78 16.81 15.01
N TYR A 36 3.07 17.81 15.84
CA TYR A 36 4.26 17.81 16.68
C TYR A 36 3.87 17.28 18.06
N THR A 37 4.72 16.45 18.69
CA THR A 37 4.56 16.07 20.09
C THR A 37 4.79 17.29 20.99
N SER A 38 4.44 17.17 22.27
CA SER A 38 4.79 18.18 23.29
C SER A 38 6.30 18.41 23.43
N GLU A 39 7.11 17.47 22.94
CA GLU A 39 8.57 17.53 22.90
C GLU A 39 9.11 18.00 21.53
N GLY A 40 8.22 18.39 20.60
CA GLY A 40 8.58 18.91 19.29
C GLY A 40 8.85 17.85 18.21
N ALA A 41 8.58 16.56 18.47
CA ALA A 41 8.79 15.50 17.47
C ALA A 41 7.64 15.48 16.45
N PHE A 42 7.96 15.57 15.16
CA PHE A 42 6.94 15.43 14.10
C PHE A 42 6.39 14.00 14.06
N ILE A 43 5.09 13.84 13.83
CA ILE A 43 4.40 12.56 13.58
C ILE A 43 3.53 12.74 12.32
N PRO A 44 3.79 11.98 11.24
CA PRO A 44 2.98 12.00 10.04
C PRO A 44 1.51 11.70 10.31
N ALA A 45 0.62 12.36 9.55
CA ALA A 45 -0.79 12.07 9.63
C ALA A 45 -1.09 10.61 9.30
N VAL A 46 -2.03 10.03 10.04
CA VAL A 46 -2.56 8.68 9.85
C VAL A 46 -4.02 8.79 9.40
N ASN A 47 -4.31 8.28 8.20
CA ASN A 47 -5.67 8.23 7.67
C ASN A 47 -5.80 7.20 6.53
N GLU A 48 -7.04 6.83 6.22
CA GLU A 48 -7.39 5.84 5.19
C GLU A 48 -6.80 6.17 3.82
N ARG A 49 -6.73 7.45 3.45
CA ARG A 49 -6.17 7.88 2.16
C ARG A 49 -4.67 7.58 2.07
N ARG A 50 -3.92 7.83 3.14
CA ARG A 50 -2.48 7.51 3.22
C ARG A 50 -2.24 6.02 3.33
N ASP A 51 -3.12 5.30 4.03
CA ASP A 51 -3.09 3.83 4.08
C ASP A 51 -3.27 3.22 2.68
N ALA A 52 -4.30 3.64 1.94
CA ALA A 52 -4.54 3.21 0.57
C ALA A 52 -3.39 3.60 -0.37
N ALA A 53 -2.84 4.82 -0.23
CA ALA A 53 -1.71 5.27 -1.03
C ALA A 53 -0.44 4.46 -0.75
N ALA A 54 -0.17 4.11 0.50
CA ALA A 54 0.96 3.26 0.87
C ALA A 54 0.81 1.84 0.29
N VAL A 55 -0.39 1.25 0.39
CA VAL A 55 -0.71 -0.04 -0.24
C VAL A 55 -0.49 0.03 -1.75
N PHE A 56 -0.95 1.10 -2.41
CA PHE A 56 -0.75 1.31 -3.85
C PHE A 56 0.73 1.36 -4.24
N ALA A 57 1.56 2.12 -3.54
CA ALA A 57 3.00 2.21 -3.82
C ALA A 57 3.71 0.86 -3.65
N ILE A 58 3.36 0.12 -2.60
CA ILE A 58 3.92 -1.20 -2.31
C ILE A 58 3.46 -2.21 -3.37
N ALA A 59 2.18 -2.17 -3.76
CA ALA A 59 1.65 -2.99 -4.84
C ALA A 59 2.38 -2.70 -6.16
N GLY A 60 2.65 -1.43 -6.50
CA GLY A 60 3.42 -1.06 -7.69
C GLY A 60 4.83 -1.68 -7.72
N ALA A 61 5.52 -1.69 -6.58
CA ALA A 61 6.83 -2.34 -6.46
C ALA A 61 6.73 -3.87 -6.64
N ILE A 62 5.71 -4.51 -6.08
CA ILE A 62 5.46 -5.95 -6.28
C ILE A 62 5.13 -6.23 -7.76
N GLN A 63 4.28 -5.42 -8.37
CA GLN A 63 3.85 -5.56 -9.77
C GLN A 63 5.02 -5.49 -10.74
N VAL A 64 5.89 -4.48 -10.61
CA VAL A 64 7.00 -4.31 -11.56
C VAL A 64 8.04 -5.42 -11.43
N ASN A 65 8.28 -5.93 -10.21
CA ASN A 65 9.14 -7.08 -9.99
C ASN A 65 8.55 -8.34 -10.61
N ALA A 66 7.27 -8.62 -10.33
CA ALA A 66 6.60 -9.80 -10.86
C ALA A 66 6.41 -9.75 -12.39
N MET A 67 6.20 -8.57 -12.97
CA MET A 67 6.22 -8.37 -14.43
C MET A 67 7.60 -8.70 -15.00
N ALA A 68 8.67 -8.19 -14.38
CA ALA A 68 10.03 -8.47 -14.82
C ALA A 68 10.35 -9.97 -14.75
N ASP A 69 9.96 -10.65 -13.67
CA ASP A 69 10.16 -12.10 -13.51
C ASP A 69 9.34 -12.88 -14.55
N HIS A 70 8.08 -12.48 -14.80
CA HIS A 70 7.21 -13.14 -15.76
C HIS A 70 7.75 -13.03 -17.19
N CYS A 71 8.13 -11.82 -17.61
CA CYS A 71 8.66 -11.57 -18.95
C CYS A 71 10.08 -12.13 -19.15
N SER A 72 10.91 -12.17 -18.10
CA SER A 72 12.24 -12.78 -18.18
C SER A 72 12.20 -14.27 -18.50
N ALA A 73 11.09 -14.94 -18.20
CA ALA A 73 10.92 -16.36 -18.46
C ALA A 73 10.52 -16.67 -19.92
N ILE A 74 10.36 -15.66 -20.79
CA ILE A 74 10.12 -15.82 -22.23
C ILE A 74 11.44 -16.05 -22.96
N GLY A 75 12.43 -15.20 -22.70
CA GLY A 75 13.69 -15.19 -23.42
C GLY A 75 14.66 -14.12 -22.91
N PRO A 76 15.93 -14.19 -23.35
CA PRO A 76 16.98 -13.29 -22.87
C PRO A 76 16.74 -11.83 -23.27
N LEU A 77 16.13 -11.58 -24.43
CA LEU A 77 15.84 -10.21 -24.88
C LEU A 77 14.74 -9.58 -24.01
N GLU A 78 13.65 -10.31 -23.76
CA GLU A 78 12.56 -9.89 -22.89
C GLU A 78 13.04 -9.66 -21.47
N ALA A 79 13.94 -10.52 -20.98
CA ALA A 79 14.57 -10.34 -19.67
C ALA A 79 15.34 -9.02 -19.55
N VAL A 80 16.14 -8.66 -20.56
CA VAL A 80 16.89 -7.39 -20.56
C VAL A 80 15.94 -6.19 -20.53
N LYS A 81 14.93 -6.18 -21.43
CA LYS A 81 13.97 -5.06 -21.49
C LYS A 81 13.17 -4.93 -20.20
N ALA A 82 12.68 -6.03 -19.66
CA ALA A 82 11.84 -6.02 -18.46
C ALA A 82 12.63 -5.62 -17.20
N ASN A 83 13.90 -6.07 -17.10
CA ASN A 83 14.79 -5.62 -16.02
C ASN A 83 15.12 -4.13 -16.13
N GLU A 84 15.31 -3.59 -17.34
CA GLU A 84 15.52 -2.14 -17.49
C GLU A 84 14.28 -1.35 -17.09
N ALA A 85 13.09 -1.78 -17.50
CA ALA A 85 11.83 -1.17 -17.08
C ALA A 85 11.67 -1.17 -15.55
N ARG A 86 11.94 -2.31 -14.90
CA ARG A 86 11.93 -2.42 -13.43
C ARG A 86 12.94 -1.47 -12.78
N ASN A 87 14.17 -1.46 -13.27
CA ASN A 87 15.22 -0.63 -12.71
C ASN A 87 14.91 0.86 -12.88
N ARG A 88 14.40 1.28 -14.04
CA ARG A 88 13.91 2.65 -14.29
C ARG A 88 12.80 3.02 -13.31
N TRP A 89 11.77 2.18 -13.19
CA TRP A 89 10.66 2.43 -12.29
C TRP A 89 11.14 2.55 -10.84
N MET A 90 12.04 1.68 -10.39
CA MET A 90 12.59 1.74 -9.02
C MET A 90 13.46 3.00 -8.79
N ARG A 91 14.20 3.47 -9.79
CA ARG A 91 14.96 4.73 -9.69
C ARG A 91 14.03 5.93 -9.51
N HIS A 92 12.93 5.97 -10.26
CA HIS A 92 11.97 7.08 -10.21
C HIS A 92 11.08 7.04 -8.96
N ASN A 93 10.57 5.85 -8.62
CA ASN A 93 9.53 5.69 -7.59
C ASN A 93 10.07 5.23 -6.23
N GLY A 94 11.34 4.85 -6.14
CA GLY A 94 11.91 4.21 -4.95
C GLY A 94 11.81 5.02 -3.67
N ALA A 95 11.88 6.36 -3.75
CA ALA A 95 11.69 7.22 -2.58
C ALA A 95 10.26 7.12 -2.02
N MET A 96 9.25 7.16 -2.89
CA MET A 96 7.84 7.02 -2.50
C MET A 96 7.55 5.63 -1.94
N VAL A 97 8.13 4.57 -2.52
CA VAL A 97 8.01 3.20 -1.99
C VAL A 97 8.66 3.07 -0.61
N ARG A 98 9.82 3.69 -0.39
CA ARG A 98 10.46 3.71 0.95
C ARG A 98 9.62 4.48 1.96
N ALA A 99 9.05 5.61 1.58
CA ALA A 99 8.16 6.38 2.44
C ALA A 99 6.90 5.59 2.81
N ALA A 100 6.26 4.94 1.84
CA ALA A 100 5.12 4.06 2.08
C ALA A 100 5.45 2.93 3.07
N ASN A 101 6.60 2.24 2.90
CA ASN A 101 7.04 1.23 3.85
C ASN A 101 7.30 1.81 5.25
N GLY A 102 7.97 2.95 5.34
CA GLY A 102 8.22 3.63 6.62
C GLY A 102 6.93 4.02 7.34
N TYR A 103 5.94 4.52 6.59
CA TYR A 103 4.62 4.83 7.10
C TYR A 103 3.88 3.58 7.62
N VAL A 104 3.91 2.47 6.88
CA VAL A 104 3.32 1.19 7.35
C VAL A 104 4.01 0.69 8.62
N HIS A 105 5.33 0.86 8.73
CA HIS A 105 6.06 0.53 9.96
C HIS A 105 5.65 1.42 11.15
N LEU A 106 5.48 2.72 10.93
CA LEU A 106 4.95 3.65 11.93
C LEU A 106 3.54 3.23 12.39
N GLN A 107 2.65 2.95 11.45
CA GLN A 107 1.29 2.51 11.72
C GLN A 107 1.25 1.20 12.51
N ARG A 108 2.07 0.20 12.12
CA ARG A 108 2.25 -1.02 12.92
C ARG A 108 2.64 -0.69 14.36
N ALA A 109 3.60 0.21 14.57
CA ALA A 109 4.04 0.58 15.92
C ALA A 109 2.92 1.25 16.72
N ILE A 110 2.14 2.13 16.09
CA ILE A 110 0.97 2.78 16.72
C ILE A 110 -0.07 1.73 17.13
N VAL A 111 -0.42 0.79 16.23
CA VAL A 111 -1.36 -0.30 16.52
C VAL A 111 -0.82 -1.19 17.62
N GLN A 112 0.46 -1.55 17.58
CA GLN A 112 1.12 -2.35 18.59
C GLN A 112 1.05 -1.71 19.98
N VAL A 113 1.34 -0.41 20.09
CA VAL A 113 1.25 0.31 21.38
C VAL A 113 -0.18 0.33 21.90
N LYS A 114 -1.18 0.49 21.02
CA LYS A 114 -2.59 0.61 21.42
C LYS A 114 -3.27 -0.72 21.71
N GLN A 115 -2.90 -1.78 21.00
CA GLN A 115 -3.66 -3.03 20.91
C GLN A 115 -2.79 -4.28 21.11
N GLY A 116 -1.48 -4.11 21.37
CA GLY A 116 -0.53 -5.19 21.60
C GLY A 116 0.18 -5.69 20.33
N GLU A 117 1.27 -6.44 20.54
CA GLU A 117 2.14 -6.96 19.46
C GLU A 117 1.37 -7.74 18.39
N ALA A 118 0.45 -8.62 18.79
CA ALA A 118 -0.32 -9.43 17.86
C ALA A 118 -1.16 -8.57 16.88
N ALA A 119 -1.73 -7.47 17.35
CA ALA A 119 -2.49 -6.55 16.50
C ALA A 119 -1.58 -5.80 15.53
N GLY A 120 -0.40 -5.35 15.98
CA GLY A 120 0.59 -4.71 15.12
C GLY A 120 1.13 -5.63 14.03
N ALA A 121 1.42 -6.89 14.37
CA ALA A 121 1.82 -7.91 13.41
C ALA A 121 0.72 -8.15 12.36
N LYS A 122 -0.52 -8.38 12.83
CA LYS A 122 -1.69 -8.57 11.95
C LYS A 122 -1.91 -7.39 11.01
N TYR A 123 -1.79 -6.15 11.50
CA TYR A 123 -1.92 -4.96 10.67
C TYR A 123 -0.95 -4.99 9.48
N ARG A 124 0.34 -5.26 9.74
CA ARG A 124 1.35 -5.33 8.68
C ARG A 124 1.06 -6.47 7.70
N GLU A 125 0.67 -7.64 8.21
CA GLU A 125 0.30 -8.79 7.38
C GLU A 125 -0.86 -8.45 6.44
N THR A 126 -1.91 -7.81 6.96
CA THR A 126 -3.06 -7.35 6.15
C THR A 126 -2.63 -6.39 5.06
N VAL A 127 -1.85 -5.34 5.38
CA VAL A 127 -1.37 -4.37 4.38
C VAL A 127 -0.55 -5.04 3.28
N MET A 128 0.35 -5.97 3.63
CA MET A 128 1.17 -6.69 2.65
C MET A 128 0.32 -7.66 1.80
N ALA A 129 -0.67 -8.31 2.42
CA ALA A 129 -1.59 -9.20 1.72
C ALA A 129 -2.44 -8.43 0.70
N ASP A 130 -2.95 -7.25 1.08
CA ASP A 130 -3.73 -6.38 0.20
C ASP A 130 -2.88 -5.88 -0.97
N ALA A 131 -1.66 -5.41 -0.71
CA ALA A 131 -0.73 -4.97 -1.75
C ALA A 131 -0.41 -6.11 -2.73
N LYS A 132 -0.16 -7.33 -2.21
CA LYS A 132 0.08 -8.52 -3.04
C LYS A 132 -1.16 -8.91 -3.84
N SER A 133 -2.34 -8.89 -3.24
CA SER A 133 -3.60 -9.21 -3.90
C SER A 133 -3.87 -8.25 -5.07
N GLY A 134 -3.72 -6.95 -4.84
CA GLY A 134 -3.81 -5.94 -5.89
C GLY A 134 -2.79 -6.15 -7.00
N ALA A 135 -1.54 -6.45 -6.65
CA ALA A 135 -0.50 -6.75 -7.64
C ALA A 135 -0.84 -7.97 -8.53
N VAL A 136 -1.32 -9.06 -7.91
CA VAL A 136 -1.73 -10.28 -8.62
C VAL A 136 -2.94 -10.01 -9.51
N ALA A 137 -3.92 -9.25 -9.04
CA ALA A 137 -5.09 -8.88 -9.85
C ALA A 137 -4.68 -8.11 -11.11
N THR A 138 -3.78 -7.14 -10.97
CA THR A 138 -3.23 -6.38 -12.10
C THR A 138 -2.47 -7.28 -13.07
N LEU A 139 -1.58 -8.15 -12.58
CA LEU A 139 -0.82 -9.08 -13.42
C LEU A 139 -1.73 -10.03 -14.20
N ARG A 140 -2.79 -10.57 -13.57
CA ARG A 140 -3.78 -11.42 -14.26
C ARG A 140 -4.55 -10.66 -15.35
N GLY A 141 -4.74 -9.35 -15.17
CA GLY A 141 -5.33 -8.48 -16.19
C GLY A 141 -4.43 -8.32 -17.42
N TRP A 142 -3.10 -8.33 -17.24
CA TRP A 142 -2.15 -8.29 -18.35
C TRP A 142 -1.94 -9.68 -18.97
N PHE A 143 -1.77 -10.69 -18.13
CA PHE A 143 -1.43 -12.07 -18.49
C PHE A 143 -2.54 -13.03 -18.02
N PRO A 144 -3.68 -13.11 -18.74
CA PRO A 144 -4.74 -14.03 -18.38
C PRO A 144 -4.24 -15.48 -18.47
N ASN A 145 -4.63 -16.31 -17.51
CA ASN A 145 -4.17 -17.71 -17.37
C ASN A 145 -2.64 -17.87 -17.30
N GLU A 146 -1.92 -16.83 -16.88
CA GLU A 146 -0.45 -16.84 -16.75
C GLU A 146 0.28 -17.12 -18.06
N VAL A 147 -0.38 -16.87 -19.20
CA VAL A 147 0.21 -17.06 -20.51
C VAL A 147 1.32 -16.04 -20.73
N ARG A 148 2.53 -16.56 -20.96
CA ARG A 148 3.72 -15.77 -21.28
C ARG A 148 3.74 -15.42 -22.76
N ASP A 149 3.16 -14.28 -23.09
CA ASP A 149 3.10 -13.75 -24.45
C ASP A 149 4.09 -12.58 -24.63
N ALA A 150 4.97 -12.68 -25.63
CA ALA A 150 6.01 -11.69 -25.88
C ALA A 150 5.44 -10.32 -26.28
N ALA A 151 4.36 -10.29 -27.05
CA ALA A 151 3.73 -9.04 -27.49
C ALA A 151 3.13 -8.28 -26.29
N THR A 152 2.47 -8.99 -25.38
CA THR A 152 1.94 -8.43 -24.14
C THR A 152 3.06 -7.95 -23.22
N CYS A 153 4.14 -8.73 -23.08
CA CYS A 153 5.32 -8.30 -22.34
C CYS A 153 5.93 -7.02 -22.91
N ASP A 154 6.16 -6.96 -24.23
CA ASP A 154 6.70 -5.76 -24.88
C ASP A 154 5.79 -4.54 -24.69
N LYS A 155 4.47 -4.72 -24.76
CA LYS A 155 3.51 -3.65 -24.46
C LYS A 155 3.64 -3.13 -23.03
N VAL A 156 3.54 -4.01 -22.03
CA VAL A 156 3.55 -3.60 -20.61
C VAL A 156 4.91 -3.01 -20.23
N VAL A 157 6.01 -3.60 -20.70
CA VAL A 157 7.37 -3.07 -20.54
C VAL A 157 7.49 -1.68 -21.16
N GLY A 158 6.94 -1.49 -22.36
CA GLY A 158 6.88 -0.19 -23.03
C GLY A 158 6.17 0.88 -22.19
N GLU A 159 5.05 0.54 -21.56
CA GLU A 159 4.32 1.44 -20.66
C GLU A 159 5.14 1.84 -19.42
N TYR A 160 5.89 0.89 -18.83
CA TYR A 160 6.81 1.19 -17.73
C TYR A 160 8.00 2.05 -18.18
N LEU A 161 8.52 1.85 -19.39
CA LEU A 161 9.60 2.68 -19.94
C LEU A 161 9.13 4.08 -20.31
N ALA A 162 7.89 4.21 -20.77
CA ALA A 162 7.26 5.51 -21.06
C ALA A 162 6.84 6.27 -19.79
N GLY A 163 6.87 5.63 -18.62
CA GLY A 163 6.47 6.22 -17.34
C GLY A 163 4.96 6.28 -17.12
N ALA A 164 4.17 5.67 -17.99
CA ALA A 164 2.70 5.62 -17.84
C ALA A 164 2.26 4.84 -16.59
N ARG A 165 3.17 4.08 -15.97
CA ARG A 165 2.95 3.30 -14.74
C ARG A 165 3.75 3.83 -13.55
N ASP A 166 4.35 5.01 -13.67
CA ASP A 166 4.99 5.68 -12.54
C ASP A 166 3.94 6.14 -11.52
N ILE A 167 4.31 6.23 -10.24
CA ILE A 167 3.39 6.53 -9.15
C ILE A 167 2.80 7.94 -9.27
N ASP A 168 3.59 8.90 -9.73
CA ASP A 168 3.20 10.29 -9.93
C ASP A 168 2.21 10.47 -11.10
N ALA A 169 2.16 9.51 -12.03
CA ALA A 169 1.16 9.47 -13.09
C ALA A 169 -0.24 9.07 -12.57
N ASP A 170 -0.35 8.51 -11.36
CA ASP A 170 -1.63 8.17 -10.75
C ASP A 170 -2.31 9.41 -10.12
N ALA A 171 -3.44 9.81 -10.70
CA ALA A 171 -4.18 10.99 -10.25
C ALA A 171 -4.81 10.85 -8.85
N THR A 172 -4.98 9.62 -8.35
CA THR A 172 -5.60 9.36 -7.05
C THR A 172 -4.58 9.48 -5.92
N PHE A 173 -3.42 8.84 -6.12
CA PHE A 173 -2.44 8.61 -5.07
C PHE A 173 -1.13 9.38 -5.26
N GLY A 174 -0.78 9.84 -6.46
CA GLY A 174 0.49 10.51 -6.76
C GLY A 174 0.79 11.68 -5.81
N THR A 175 -0.13 12.64 -5.68
CA THR A 175 0.00 13.77 -4.74
C THR A 175 0.08 13.32 -3.28
N THR A 176 -0.69 12.29 -2.91
CA THR A 176 -0.70 11.76 -1.54
C THR A 176 0.66 11.16 -1.19
N LEU A 177 1.27 10.42 -2.12
CA LEU A 177 2.57 9.78 -1.95
C LEU A 177 3.72 10.77 -1.97
N GLY A 178 3.64 11.83 -2.79
CA GLY A 178 4.59 12.94 -2.74
C GLY A 178 4.61 13.62 -1.37
N ASN A 179 3.43 13.94 -0.83
CA ASN A 179 3.30 14.52 0.52
C ASN A 179 3.76 13.55 1.60
N LEU A 180 3.40 12.26 1.49
CA LEU A 180 3.84 11.23 2.43
C LEU A 180 5.36 11.08 2.44
N ALA A 181 6.02 11.19 1.28
CA ALA A 181 7.47 11.15 1.21
C ALA A 181 8.14 12.31 1.96
N GLY A 182 7.61 13.53 1.81
CA GLY A 182 8.07 14.70 2.57
C GLY A 182 7.85 14.54 4.08
N ASP A 183 6.65 14.10 4.48
CA ASP A 183 6.33 13.86 5.89
C ASP A 183 7.20 12.78 6.52
N MET A 184 7.44 11.66 5.82
CA MET A 184 8.29 10.59 6.33
C MET A 184 9.76 11.00 6.42
N GLN A 185 10.23 11.88 5.54
CA GLN A 185 11.55 12.49 5.66
C GLN A 185 11.64 13.34 6.93
N ALA A 186 10.70 14.27 7.13
CA ALA A 186 10.64 15.11 8.32
C ALA A 186 10.53 14.29 9.63
N PHE A 187 9.77 13.19 9.61
CA PHE A 187 9.68 12.24 10.72
C PHE A 187 11.03 11.60 11.06
N ASN A 188 11.78 11.16 10.05
CA ASN A 188 13.07 10.54 10.26
C ASN A 188 14.13 11.54 10.74
N ASP A 189 14.07 12.78 10.25
CA ASP A 189 14.97 13.85 10.66
C ASP A 189 14.71 14.27 12.12
N ALA A 190 13.46 14.30 12.56
CA ALA A 190 13.08 14.62 13.93
C ALA A 190 13.46 13.54 14.98
N LYS A 191 13.94 12.37 14.54
CA LYS A 191 14.38 11.28 15.44
C LYS A 191 15.89 11.26 15.70
N GLN A 192 16.65 12.13 15.03
CA GLN A 192 18.10 12.28 15.18
C GLN A 192 18.41 13.30 16.28
#